data_AF-A0A838RS90-F1
#
_entry.id   AF-A0A838RS90-F1
#
_cell.length_a   1.000
_cell.length_b   1.000
_cell.length_c   1.000
_cell.angle_alpha   90.00
_cell.angle_beta   90.00
_cell.angle_gamma   90.00
#
_symmetry.space_group_name_H-M   'P 1'
#
loop_
_entity.id
_entity.type
_entity.pdbx_description
1 polymer ?
#
loop_
_entity_poly.entity_id
_entity_poly.type
_entity_poly.pdbx_seq_one_letter_code
_entity_poly.pdbx_strand_id
1 'polypeptide(L)' 'MNLWREVPVGDGVPESFNTIIEIPRGSFNKYEIDKETGLIALDRANYSHVPYPFDYGFVPQTLWDDGDPL' A
#
# COMPACT_ATOMS: atom_id res chain seq x y z
N MET A 1 6.36 -13.26 5.75
CA MET A 1 6.48 -12.75 4.39
C MET A 1 6.17 -11.27 4.44
N ASN A 2 7.16 -10.42 4.26
CA ASN A 2 6.99 -8.97 4.23
C ASN A 2 6.62 -8.53 2.80
N LEU A 3 5.38 -8.05 2.61
CA LEU A 3 4.85 -7.71 1.29
C LEU A 3 5.62 -6.59 0.58
N TRP A 4 6.25 -5.69 1.34
CA TRP A 4 7.06 -4.61 0.78
C TRP A 4 8.43 -5.07 0.31
N ARG A 5 9.09 -5.96 1.05
CA ARG A 5 10.47 -6.36 0.76
C ARG A 5 10.60 -7.60 -0.13
N GLU A 6 9.69 -8.56 0.05
CA GLU A 6 9.84 -9.90 -0.52
C GLU A 6 9.08 -10.09 -1.84
N VAL A 7 8.06 -9.27 -2.13
CA VAL A 7 7.34 -9.33 -3.40
C VAL A 7 8.16 -8.59 -4.46
N PRO A 8 8.46 -9.20 -5.62
CA PRO A 8 9.16 -8.51 -6.69
C PRO A 8 8.28 -7.41 -7.28
N VAL A 9 8.89 -6.29 -7.65
CA VAL A 9 8.21 -5.18 -8.35
C VAL A 9 7.60 -5.61 -9.69
N GLY A 10 8.16 -6.64 -10.33
CA GLY A 10 7.75 -7.15 -11.64
C GLY A 10 8.76 -6.83 -12.73
N ASP A 11 8.71 -7.57 -13.84
CA ASP A 11 9.73 -7.48 -14.90
C ASP A 11 9.44 -6.39 -15.95
N GLY A 12 8.24 -5.81 -15.94
CA GLY A 12 7.77 -4.86 -16.93
C GLY A 12 7.89 -3.40 -16.52
N VAL A 13 8.74 -3.07 -15.55
CA VAL A 13 8.92 -1.70 -15.04
C VAL A 13 9.61 -0.83 -16.10
N PRO A 14 9.14 0.40 -16.37
CA PRO A 14 8.07 1.12 -15.66
C PRO A 14 6.66 0.97 -16.25
N GLU A 15 6.48 0.28 -17.38
CA GLU A 15 5.18 0.20 -18.08
C GLU A 15 4.13 -0.62 -17.33
N SER A 16 4.56 -1.61 -16.54
CA SER A 16 3.71 -2.46 -15.71
C SER A 16 4.48 -2.97 -14.49
N PHE A 17 3.85 -2.93 -13.32
CA PHE A 17 4.42 -3.36 -12.06
C PHE A 17 3.36 -3.94 -11.14
N ASN A 18 3.79 -4.74 -10.18
CA ASN A 18 2.95 -5.25 -9.12
C ASN A 18 2.55 -4.11 -8.18
N THR A 19 1.32 -4.15 -7.67
CA THR A 19 0.82 -3.23 -6.65
C THR A 19 0.13 -4.04 -5.57
N ILE A 20 0.49 -3.78 -4.32
CA ILE A 20 -0.15 -4.37 -3.15
C ILE A 20 -1.26 -3.43 -2.71
N ILE A 21 -2.52 -3.87 -2.80
CA ILE A 21 -3.66 -3.06 -2.39
C ILE A 21 -3.84 -3.15 -0.88
N GLU A 22 -3.77 -2.01 -0.22
CA GLU A 22 -3.98 -1.88 1.23
C GLU A 22 -5.41 -1.48 1.54
N ILE A 23 -5.97 -0.59 0.72
CA ILE A 23 -7.27 0.02 0.94
C ILE A 23 -8.14 -0.23 -0.30
N PRO A 24 -9.08 -1.17 -0.23
CA PRO A 24 -10.04 -1.37 -1.30
C PRO A 24 -10.92 -0.14 -1.50
N ARG A 25 -11.29 0.12 -2.74
CA ARG A 25 -12.25 1.15 -3.12
C ARG A 25 -13.51 1.06 -2.26
N GLY A 26 -13.96 2.19 -1.73
CA GLY A 26 -15.14 2.27 -0.88
C GLY A 26 -14.84 2.12 0.61
N SER A 27 -13.61 1.78 1.01
CA SER A 27 -13.22 1.70 2.42
C SER A 27 -13.20 3.08 3.08
N PHE A 28 -13.68 3.13 4.32
CA PHE A 28 -13.57 4.29 5.22
C PHE A 28 -12.38 4.18 6.19
N ASN A 29 -11.64 3.08 6.11
CA ASN A 29 -10.48 2.81 6.94
C ASN A 29 -9.21 2.98 6.12
N LYS A 30 -8.26 3.72 6.69
CA LYS A 30 -6.89 3.76 6.19
C LYS A 30 -6.13 2.59 6.80
N TYR A 31 -5.94 1.56 5.99
CA TYR A 31 -5.00 0.50 6.28
C TYR A 31 -3.65 0.86 5.68
N GLU A 32 -2.59 0.33 6.27
CA GLU A 32 -1.22 0.46 5.80
C GLU A 32 -0.41 -0.78 6.16
N ILE A 33 0.65 -1.05 5.42
CA ILE A 33 1.63 -2.05 5.79
C ILE A 33 2.44 -1.56 6.98
N ASP A 34 2.45 -2.35 8.05
CA ASP A 34 3.45 -2.20 9.08
C ASP A 34 4.81 -2.68 8.54
N LYS A 35 5.74 -1.74 8.38
CA LYS A 35 7.06 -2.00 7.81
C LYS A 35 7.89 -3.00 8.61
N GLU A 36 7.66 -3.10 9.92
CA GLU A 36 8.38 -4.02 10.79
C GLU A 36 7.87 -5.45 10.63
N THR A 37 6.56 -5.65 10.74
CA THR A 37 5.96 -6.99 10.73
C THR A 37 5.59 -7.49 9.33
N GLY A 38 5.37 -6.58 8.38
CA GLY A 38 4.88 -6.87 7.03
C GLY A 38 3.37 -7.16 6.96
N LEU A 39 2.63 -6.95 8.04
CA LEU A 39 1.18 -7.12 8.09
C LEU A 39 0.45 -5.86 7.63
N ILE A 40 -0.76 -6.03 7.09
CA ILE A 40 -1.68 -4.91 6.87
C ILE A 40 -2.36 -4.57 8.19
N ALA A 41 -2.13 -3.36 8.69
CA ALA A 41 -2.63 -2.85 9.94
C ALA A 41 -3.56 -1.65 9.71
N LEU A 42 -4.49 -1.42 10.63
CA LEU A 42 -5.32 -0.21 10.62
C LEU A 42 -4.51 0.94 11.21
N ASP A 43 -4.18 1.95 10.39
CA ASP A 43 -3.65 3.23 10.87
C ASP A 43 -4.78 3.99 11.59
N ARG A 44 -5.90 4.19 10.87
CA ARG A 44 -7.05 4.91 11.42
C ARG A 44 -8.34 4.66 10.65
N ALA A 45 -9.46 4.95 11.31
CA ALA A 45 -10.70 5.27 10.62
C ALA A 45 -10.64 6.71 10.08
N ASN A 46 -11.24 6.96 8.92
CA ASN A 46 -11.28 8.31 8.34
C ASN A 46 -12.08 9.27 9.23
N TYR A 47 -11.53 10.45 9.51
CA TYR A 47 -12.17 11.49 10.31
C TYR A 47 -13.45 12.07 9.69
N SER A 48 -13.55 12.00 8.36
CA SER A 48 -14.71 12.41 7.59
C SER A 48 -15.34 11.21 6.90
N HIS A 49 -16.63 11.30 6.59
CA HIS A 49 -17.36 10.26 5.85
C HIS A 49 -17.03 10.30 4.35
N VAL A 50 -15.75 10.10 4.03
CA VAL A 50 -15.23 10.06 2.67
C VAL A 50 -14.53 8.72 2.48
N PRO A 51 -15.05 7.84 1.61
CA PRO A 51 -14.37 6.60 1.29
C PRO A 51 -13.25 6.82 0.28
N TYR A 52 -12.29 5.91 0.22
CA TYR A 52 -11.29 5.91 -0.85
C TYR A 52 -11.97 5.67 -2.21
N PRO A 53 -11.79 6.58 -3.20
CA PRO A 53 -12.53 6.53 -4.46
C PRO A 53 -12.03 5.43 -5.42
N PHE A 54 -10.82 4.92 -5.19
CA PHE A 54 -10.14 3.88 -5.96
C PHE A 54 -9.43 2.91 -4.99
N ASP A 55 -8.96 1.79 -5.52
CA ASP A 55 -8.03 0.93 -4.78
C ASP A 55 -6.73 1.71 -4.57
N TYR A 56 -6.24 1.69 -3.33
CA TYR A 56 -5.03 2.38 -2.91
C TYR A 56 -4.08 1.41 -2.23
N GLY A 57 -2.79 1.62 -2.42
CA GLY A 57 -1.74 0.79 -1.88
C GLY A 57 -0.39 1.25 -2.38
N PHE A 58 0.55 0.33 -2.49
CA PHE A 58 1.94 0.65 -2.79
C PHE A 58 2.60 -0.32 -3.78
N VAL A 59 3.70 0.11 -4.37
CA VAL A 59 4.59 -0.66 -5.25
C VAL A 59 5.69 -1.30 -4.38
N PRO A 60 5.83 -2.64 -4.35
CA PRO A 60 6.82 -3.29 -3.52
C PRO A 60 8.25 -2.97 -3.99
N GLN A 61 9.22 -3.08 -3.08
CA GLN A 61 10.64 -2.79 -3.32
C GLN A 61 10.95 -1.35 -3.77
N THR A 62 10.07 -0.39 -3.46
CA THR A 62 10.29 1.04 -3.69
C THR A 62 10.43 1.79 -2.36
N LEU A 63 10.97 3.01 -2.42
CA LEU A 63 11.10 3.93 -1.29
C LEU A 63 11.03 5.36 -1.82
N TRP A 64 10.27 6.21 -1.14
CA TRP A 64 10.11 7.63 -1.46
C TRP A 64 10.69 8.53 -0.35
N ASP A 65 10.72 9.84 -0.60
CA ASP A 65 11.39 10.83 0.28
C ASP A 65 10.74 10.97 1.67
N ASP A 66 9.49 10.58 1.82
CA ASP A 66 8.76 10.51 3.10
C ASP A 66 9.06 9.24 3.90
N GLY A 67 9.85 8.33 3.33
CA GLY A 67 10.23 7.06 3.94
C GLY A 67 9.21 5.95 3.72
N ASP A 68 8.16 6.16 2.92
CA ASP A 68 7.15 5.17 2.55
C ASP A 68 7.42 4.56 1.16
N PRO A 69 6.89 3.36 0.85
CA PRO A 69 6.87 2.87 -0.53
C PRO A 69 6.00 3.76 -1.43
N LEU A 70 6.34 3.79 -2.72
CA LEU A 70 5.64 4.54 -3.76
C LEU A 70 4.22 4.00 -4.00
#